data_AF-A0A0R1P2I0-F1
#
_entry.id   AF-A0A0R1P2I0-F1
#
_cell.length_a   1.000
_cell.length_b   1.000
_cell.length_c   1.000
_cell.angle_alpha   90.00
_cell.angle_beta   90.00
_cell.angle_gamma   90.00
#
_symmetry.space_group_name_H-M   'P 1'
#
loop_
_entity.id
_entity.type
_entity.pdbx_description
1 polymer ?
#
loop_
_entity_poly.entity_id
_entity_poly.type
_entity_poly.pdbx_seq_one_letter_code
_entity_poly.pdbx_strand_id
1 'polypeptide(L)'
;MVSIIVALVGTFLLVTNGNLNHLALSPQACFWALLAALANAISTMAPGRLFARYGTLNVTAWSMLICGICFIPLYFIMPMPALRPLDVALIGWIIIGGTLLAYTLYLASVQYIDPSTTGMLGAFEPLVATILAVALLHTQFGPVNILASCLIVLATFLQMMPLQAFSHRRSLN
;
A
#
# COMPACT_ATOMS: atom_id res chain seq x y z
N MET A 1 -13.05 9.05 -11.69
CA MET A 1 -12.61 10.44 -11.93
C MET A 1 -12.64 11.27 -10.66
N VAL A 2 -13.79 11.39 -9.98
CA VAL A 2 -13.89 12.12 -8.70
C VAL A 2 -12.94 11.55 -7.63
N SER A 3 -12.91 10.22 -7.44
CA SER A 3 -11.97 9.56 -6.51
C SER A 3 -10.50 9.88 -6.78
N ILE A 4 -10.11 9.95 -8.06
CA ILE A 4 -8.74 10.27 -8.48
C ILE A 4 -8.39 11.71 -8.10
N ILE A 5 -9.29 12.65 -8.34
CA ILE A 5 -9.07 14.07 -7.97
C ILE A 5 -8.94 14.20 -6.45
N VAL A 6 -9.83 13.55 -5.69
CA VAL A 6 -9.78 13.57 -4.22
C VAL A 6 -8.48 12.96 -3.70
N ALA A 7 -8.04 11.83 -4.27
CA ALA A 7 -6.76 11.21 -3.93
C ALA A 7 -5.58 12.15 -4.23
N LEU A 8 -5.55 12.77 -5.40
CA LEU A 8 -4.48 13.71 -5.79
C LEU A 8 -4.40 14.91 -4.84
N VAL A 9 -5.55 15.51 -4.49
CA VAL A 9 -5.61 16.63 -3.55
C VAL A 9 -5.16 16.19 -2.15
N GLY A 10 -5.61 15.04 -1.68
CA GLY A 10 -5.21 14.47 -0.39
C GLY A 10 -3.70 14.19 -0.32
N THR A 11 -3.14 13.50 -1.33
CA THR A 11 -1.70 13.23 -1.40
C THR A 11 -0.89 14.52 -1.52
N PHE A 12 -1.33 15.50 -2.31
CA PHE A 12 -0.65 16.78 -2.43
C PHE A 12 -0.59 17.52 -1.09
N LEU A 13 -1.71 17.59 -0.36
CA LEU A 13 -1.74 18.18 0.98
C LEU A 13 -0.81 17.44 1.97
N LEU A 14 -0.76 16.11 1.90
CA LEU A 14 0.09 15.28 2.75
C LEU A 14 1.58 15.52 2.49
N VAL A 15 1.99 15.52 1.22
CA VAL A 15 3.39 15.71 0.80
C VAL A 15 3.90 17.11 1.11
N THR A 16 2.99 18.07 1.14
CA THR A 16 3.27 19.50 1.30
C THR A 16 3.08 19.95 2.76
N ASN A 17 2.47 19.11 3.62
CA ASN A 17 2.07 19.44 4.98
C ASN A 17 1.34 20.80 5.09
N GLY A 18 0.59 21.16 4.03
CA GLY A 18 -0.12 22.43 3.91
C GLY A 18 0.69 23.66 3.47
N ASN A 19 2.01 23.56 3.28
CA ASN A 19 2.84 24.68 2.82
C ASN A 19 3.25 24.56 1.35
N LEU A 20 2.50 25.20 0.45
CA LEU A 20 2.66 25.12 -1.02
C LEU A 20 4.07 25.39 -1.56
N ASN A 21 4.93 26.05 -0.77
CA ASN A 21 6.28 26.42 -1.16
C ASN A 21 7.36 25.45 -0.64
N HIS A 22 6.99 24.43 0.14
CA HIS A 22 7.95 23.51 0.74
C HIS A 22 7.42 22.07 0.74
N LEU A 23 8.18 21.15 0.15
CA LEU A 23 7.88 19.72 0.28
C LEU A 23 8.30 19.24 1.67
N ALA A 24 7.39 18.60 2.39
CA ALA A 24 7.69 17.93 3.65
C ALA A 24 8.54 16.66 3.43
N LEU A 25 8.54 16.11 2.21
CA LEU A 25 9.33 14.97 1.79
C LEU A 25 10.65 15.40 1.14
N SER A 26 11.72 14.65 1.40
CA SER A 26 12.97 14.84 0.67
C SER A 26 12.79 14.49 -0.82
N PRO A 27 13.54 15.12 -1.74
CA PRO A 27 13.48 14.77 -3.17
C PRO A 27 13.73 13.28 -3.43
N GLN A 28 14.60 12.66 -2.63
CA GLN A 28 14.89 11.23 -2.69
C GLN A 28 13.68 10.37 -2.30
N ALA A 29 12.91 10.76 -1.27
CA ALA A 29 11.70 10.05 -0.89
C ALA A 29 10.64 10.11 -2.00
N CYS A 30 10.50 11.26 -2.67
CA CYS A 30 9.61 11.42 -3.82
C CYS A 30 10.03 10.52 -5.00
N PHE A 31 11.33 10.47 -5.31
CA PHE A 31 11.87 9.61 -6.37
C PHE A 31 11.55 8.13 -6.12
N TRP A 32 11.80 7.63 -4.91
CA TRP A 32 11.47 6.25 -4.54
C TRP A 32 9.97 5.98 -4.52
N ALA A 33 9.14 6.96 -4.09
CA ALA A 33 7.68 6.82 -4.13
C ALA A 33 7.14 6.71 -5.56
N LEU A 34 7.66 7.50 -6.50
CA LEU A 34 7.28 7.42 -7.92
C LEU A 34 7.73 6.11 -8.55
N LEU A 35 8.95 5.66 -8.27
CA LEU A 35 9.43 4.35 -8.72
C LEU A 35 8.57 3.21 -8.17
N ALA A 36 8.18 3.27 -6.89
CA ALA A 36 7.28 2.29 -6.28
C ALA A 36 5.89 2.30 -6.94
N ALA A 37 5.34 3.49 -7.23
CA ALA A 37 4.06 3.61 -7.93
C ALA A 37 4.11 3.02 -9.35
N LEU A 38 5.19 3.27 -10.08
CA LEU A 38 5.41 2.70 -11.42
C LEU A 38 5.58 1.17 -11.35
N ALA A 39 6.40 0.68 -10.41
CA ALA A 39 6.60 -0.75 -10.20
C ALA A 39 5.26 -1.45 -9.85
N ASN A 40 4.43 -0.83 -9.01
CA ASN A 40 3.11 -1.34 -8.64
C ASN A 40 2.13 -1.36 -9.84
N ALA A 41 2.17 -0.34 -10.70
CA ALA A 41 1.36 -0.32 -11.92
C ALA A 41 1.78 -1.46 -12.88
N ILE A 42 3.09 -1.68 -13.06
CA ILE A 42 3.63 -2.75 -13.90
C ILE A 42 3.28 -4.13 -13.31
N SER A 43 3.45 -4.32 -12.00
CA SER A 43 3.15 -5.60 -11.34
C SER A 43 1.66 -5.94 -11.37
N THR A 44 0.79 -4.94 -11.46
CA THR A 44 -0.66 -5.16 -11.61
C THR A 44 -1.04 -5.51 -13.06
N MET A 45 -0.42 -4.86 -14.06
CA MET A 45 -0.82 -5.01 -15.47
C MET A 45 -0.11 -6.15 -16.21
N ALA A 46 1.16 -6.43 -15.89
CA ALA A 46 2.00 -7.35 -16.66
C ALA A 46 1.71 -8.86 -16.45
N PRO A 47 1.45 -9.37 -15.23
CA PRO A 47 1.47 -10.83 -14.99
C PRO A 47 0.16 -11.55 -15.27
N GLY A 48 -0.86 -10.91 -15.86
CA GLY A 48 -2.18 -11.53 -16.08
C GLY A 48 -2.12 -12.89 -16.79
N ARG A 49 -1.22 -13.05 -17.77
CA ARG A 49 -0.97 -14.33 -18.45
C ARG A 49 -0.17 -15.35 -17.63
N LEU A 50 0.70 -14.87 -16.74
CA LEU A 50 1.59 -15.70 -15.93
C LEU A 50 0.82 -16.30 -14.75
N PHE A 51 -0.04 -15.51 -14.10
CA PHE A 51 -0.94 -15.99 -13.05
C PHE A 51 -1.92 -17.04 -13.56
N ALA A 52 -2.45 -16.87 -14.77
CA ALA A 52 -3.37 -17.86 -15.37
C ALA A 52 -2.70 -19.22 -15.66
N ARG A 53 -1.39 -19.25 -15.89
CA ARG A 53 -0.66 -20.48 -16.25
C ARG A 53 -0.03 -21.21 -15.05
N TYR A 54 0.45 -20.47 -14.05
CA TYR A 54 1.24 -21.04 -12.93
C TYR A 54 0.60 -20.83 -11.55
N GLY A 55 -0.53 -20.12 -11.47
CA GLY A 55 -1.20 -19.77 -10.23
C GLY A 55 -0.54 -18.60 -9.50
N THR A 56 -1.36 -17.78 -8.84
CA THR A 56 -0.92 -16.55 -8.15
C THR A 56 0.10 -16.80 -7.05
N LEU A 57 -0.08 -17.86 -6.26
CA LEU A 57 0.81 -18.21 -5.15
C LEU A 57 2.23 -18.52 -5.65
N ASN A 58 2.36 -19.36 -6.68
CA ASN A 58 3.66 -19.80 -7.17
C ASN A 58 4.44 -18.64 -7.81
N VAL A 59 3.77 -17.83 -8.64
CA VAL A 59 4.39 -16.64 -9.26
C VAL A 59 4.85 -15.65 -8.19
N THR A 60 4.03 -15.43 -7.15
CA THR A 60 4.39 -14.49 -6.08
C THR A 60 5.56 -15.00 -5.25
N ALA A 61 5.57 -16.29 -4.89
CA ALA A 61 6.67 -16.90 -4.14
C ALA A 61 8.01 -16.80 -4.88
N TRP A 62 8.02 -17.11 -6.19
CA TRP A 62 9.22 -16.95 -7.02
C TRP A 62 9.64 -15.49 -7.16
N SER A 63 8.68 -14.56 -7.29
CA SER A 63 9.00 -13.13 -7.36
C SER A 63 9.65 -12.62 -6.06
N MET A 64 9.13 -13.02 -4.90
CA MET A 64 9.70 -12.67 -3.59
C MET A 64 11.10 -13.24 -3.42
N LEU A 65 11.33 -14.48 -3.86
CA LEU A 65 12.65 -15.12 -3.81
C LEU A 65 13.68 -14.39 -4.68
N ILE A 66 13.33 -14.09 -5.94
CA ILE A 66 14.20 -13.38 -6.88
C ILE A 66 14.50 -11.98 -6.35
N CYS A 67 13.48 -11.24 -5.89
CA CYS A 67 13.67 -9.93 -5.26
C CYS A 67 14.62 -10.03 -4.07
N GLY A 68 14.41 -10.98 -3.14
CA GLY A 68 15.29 -11.17 -1.99
C GLY A 68 16.75 -11.40 -2.40
N ILE A 69 16.99 -12.25 -3.40
CA ILE A 69 18.34 -12.51 -3.94
C ILE A 69 18.95 -11.25 -4.56
N CYS A 70 18.19 -10.49 -5.35
CA CYS A 70 18.64 -9.24 -5.95
C CYS A 70 18.97 -8.16 -4.91
N PHE A 71 18.41 -8.24 -3.70
CA PHE A 71 18.71 -7.32 -2.60
C PHE A 71 19.93 -7.77 -1.76
N ILE A 72 20.44 -9.00 -1.91
CA ILE A 72 21.64 -9.47 -1.17
C ILE A 72 22.87 -8.57 -1.38
N PRO A 73 23.21 -8.10 -2.60
CA PRO A 73 24.38 -7.24 -2.81
C PRO A 73 24.36 -5.95 -1.98
N LEU A 74 23.17 -5.40 -1.66
CA LEU A 74 23.05 -4.20 -0.81
C LEU A 74 23.60 -4.42 0.60
N TYR A 75 23.54 -5.65 1.11
CA TYR A 75 24.11 -6.03 2.41
C TYR A 75 25.63 -5.76 2.47
N PHE A 76 26.33 -5.91 1.35
CA PHE A 76 27.78 -5.71 1.28
C PHE A 76 28.19 -4.26 1.02
N ILE A 77 27.27 -3.43 0.52
CA ILE A 77 27.54 -2.05 0.10
C ILE A 77 27.15 -1.06 1.21
N MET A 78 26.13 -1.37 2.01
CA MET A 78 25.66 -0.49 3.07
C MET A 78 26.31 -0.82 4.43
N PRO A 79 26.67 0.21 5.22
CA PRO A 79 27.20 -0.01 6.56
C PRO A 79 26.13 -0.67 7.44
N MET A 80 26.48 -1.80 8.06
CA MET A 80 25.58 -2.54 8.95
C MET A 80 25.30 -1.71 10.21
N PRO A 81 24.03 -1.38 10.52
CA PRO A 81 23.68 -0.76 11.79
C PRO A 81 24.00 -1.70 12.96
N ALA A 82 24.32 -1.16 14.13
CA ALA A 82 24.44 -1.96 15.35
C ALA A 82 23.04 -2.46 15.76
N LEU A 83 22.72 -3.71 15.42
CA LEU A 83 21.46 -4.34 15.76
C LEU A 83 21.52 -4.92 17.17
N ARG A 84 20.61 -4.48 18.05
CA ARG A 84 20.42 -5.12 19.36
C ARG A 84 19.60 -6.41 19.18
N PRO A 85 19.65 -7.35 20.14
CA PRO A 85 18.83 -8.56 20.07
C PRO A 85 17.32 -8.28 19.88
N LEU A 86 16.82 -7.19 20.47
CA LEU A 86 15.44 -6.74 20.28
C LEU A 86 15.16 -6.33 18.83
N ASP A 87 16.09 -5.63 18.17
CA ASP A 87 15.91 -5.16 16.79
C ASP A 87 15.85 -6.37 15.84
N VAL A 88 16.66 -7.40 16.08
CA VAL A 88 16.61 -8.68 15.34
C VAL A 88 15.27 -9.40 15.56
N ALA A 89 14.76 -9.44 16.80
CA ALA A 89 13.47 -10.04 17.10
C ALA A 89 12.31 -9.29 16.39
N LEU A 90 12.36 -7.96 16.36
CA LEU A 90 11.38 -7.13 15.66
C LEU A 90 11.43 -7.34 14.14
N ILE A 91 12.64 -7.43 13.55
CA ILE A 91 12.80 -7.78 12.13
C ILE A 91 12.20 -9.16 11.86
N GLY A 92 12.49 -10.15 12.71
CA GLY A 92 11.90 -11.49 12.61
C GLY A 92 10.37 -11.47 12.67
N TRP A 93 9.80 -10.66 13.56
CA TRP A 93 8.36 -10.47 13.66
C TRP A 93 7.75 -9.83 12.41
N ILE A 94 8.39 -8.81 11.83
CA ILE A 94 7.93 -8.17 10.59
C ILE A 94 7.92 -9.17 9.44
N ILE A 95 8.95 -10.03 9.34
CA ILE A 95 9.05 -11.03 8.28
C ILE A 95 8.01 -12.14 8.47
N ILE A 96 7.95 -12.76 9.65
CA ILE A 96 7.09 -13.92 9.88
C ILE A 96 5.64 -13.49 10.12
N GLY A 97 5.41 -12.60 11.08
CA GLY A 97 4.08 -12.13 11.45
C GLY A 97 3.52 -11.15 10.44
N GLY A 98 4.25 -10.05 10.20
CA GLY A 98 3.79 -8.94 9.37
C GLY A 98 3.68 -9.26 7.88
N THR A 99 4.50 -10.18 7.37
CA THR A 99 4.56 -10.48 5.94
C THR A 99 4.05 -11.87 5.62
N LEU A 100 4.72 -12.93 6.11
CA LEU A 100 4.39 -14.32 5.73
C LEU A 100 2.99 -14.75 6.20
N LEU A 101 2.70 -14.57 7.50
CA LEU A 101 1.41 -14.94 8.07
C LEU A 101 0.28 -14.04 7.54
N ALA A 102 0.50 -12.73 7.50
CA ALA A 102 -0.48 -11.79 6.93
C ALA A 102 -0.82 -12.12 5.46
N TYR A 103 0.19 -12.41 4.63
CA TYR A 103 -0.01 -12.73 3.22
C TYR A 103 -0.68 -14.09 3.00
N THR A 104 -0.36 -15.11 3.81
CA THR A 104 -1.03 -16.41 3.72
C THR A 104 -2.49 -16.32 4.16
N LEU A 105 -2.80 -15.57 5.23
CA LEU A 105 -4.16 -15.28 5.64
C LEU A 105 -4.92 -14.48 4.58
N TYR A 106 -4.27 -13.50 3.95
CA TYR A 106 -4.85 -12.76 2.83
C TYR A 106 -5.21 -13.70 1.66
N LEU A 107 -4.28 -14.54 1.20
CA LEU A 107 -4.54 -15.51 0.14
C LEU A 107 -5.66 -16.49 0.50
N ALA A 108 -5.71 -16.95 1.74
CA ALA A 108 -6.81 -17.78 2.23
C ALA A 108 -8.13 -17.01 2.18
N SER A 109 -8.18 -15.76 2.65
CA SER A 109 -9.40 -14.94 2.69
C SER A 109 -10.02 -14.73 1.31
N VAL A 110 -9.20 -14.58 0.27
CA VAL A 110 -9.66 -14.40 -1.12
C VAL A 110 -10.36 -15.65 -1.67
N GLN A 111 -10.17 -16.83 -1.05
CA GLN A 111 -10.92 -18.05 -1.38
C GLN A 111 -12.31 -18.10 -0.73
N TYR A 112 -12.55 -17.29 0.31
CA TYR A 112 -13.80 -17.30 1.09
C TYR A 112 -14.65 -16.04 0.89
N ILE A 113 -14.08 -14.96 0.37
CA ILE A 113 -14.69 -13.63 0.33
C ILE A 113 -14.64 -13.09 -1.10
N ASP A 114 -15.73 -12.48 -1.55
CA ASP A 114 -15.79 -11.87 -2.88
C ASP A 114 -14.76 -10.74 -3.05
N PRO A 115 -14.19 -10.54 -4.27
CA PRO A 115 -13.20 -9.50 -4.54
C PRO A 115 -13.65 -8.09 -4.16
N SER A 116 -14.96 -7.80 -4.20
CA SER A 116 -15.54 -6.53 -3.76
C SER A 116 -15.33 -6.31 -2.26
N THR A 117 -15.53 -7.35 -1.44
CA THR A 117 -15.38 -7.29 0.01
C THR A 117 -13.91 -7.29 0.41
N THR A 118 -13.06 -8.07 -0.25
CA THR A 118 -11.60 -7.96 -0.07
C THR A 118 -11.11 -6.55 -0.43
N GLY A 119 -11.62 -5.99 -1.52
CA GLY A 119 -11.38 -4.59 -1.88
C GLY A 119 -11.77 -3.64 -0.75
N MET A 120 -13.01 -3.71 -0.27
CA MET A 120 -13.50 -2.89 0.85
C MET A 120 -12.61 -3.00 2.09
N LEU A 121 -12.18 -4.20 2.47
CA LEU A 121 -11.25 -4.43 3.59
C LEU A 121 -9.88 -3.78 3.32
N GLY A 122 -9.40 -3.81 2.08
CA GLY A 122 -8.18 -3.12 1.67
C GLY A 122 -8.24 -1.60 1.84
N ALA A 123 -9.41 -0.95 1.73
CA ALA A 123 -9.51 0.50 1.99
C ALA A 123 -9.28 0.85 3.46
N PHE A 124 -9.44 -0.12 4.36
CA PHE A 124 -9.14 0.08 5.77
C PHE A 124 -7.64 0.04 6.06
N GLU A 125 -6.79 -0.47 5.16
CA GLU A 125 -5.32 -0.46 5.36
C GLU A 125 -4.79 0.96 5.65
N PRO A 126 -5.01 1.98 4.80
CA PRO A 126 -4.53 3.33 5.08
C PRO A 126 -5.17 3.95 6.34
N LEU A 127 -6.42 3.60 6.66
CA LEU A 127 -7.10 4.06 7.87
C LEU A 127 -6.42 3.50 9.13
N VAL A 128 -6.29 2.17 9.21
CA VAL A 128 -5.70 1.48 10.36
C VAL A 128 -4.23 1.87 10.51
N ALA A 129 -3.49 1.97 9.41
CA ALA A 129 -2.10 2.45 9.43
C ALA A 129 -2.00 3.86 10.04
N THR A 130 -2.90 4.77 9.66
CA THR A 130 -2.92 6.14 10.22
C THR A 130 -3.24 6.12 11.71
N ILE A 131 -4.26 5.36 12.13
CA ILE A 131 -4.66 5.24 13.55
C ILE A 131 -3.51 4.68 14.38
N LEU A 132 -2.86 3.60 13.92
CA LEU A 132 -1.73 3.00 14.62
C LEU A 132 -0.51 3.92 14.64
N ALA A 133 -0.22 4.66 13.56
CA ALA A 133 0.85 5.63 13.55
C ALA A 133 0.65 6.71 14.64
N VAL A 134 -0.56 7.27 14.73
CA VAL A 134 -0.90 8.27 15.76
C VAL A 134 -0.89 7.67 17.16
N ALA A 135 -1.55 6.52 17.35
CA ALA A 135 -1.76 5.94 18.67
C ALA A 135 -0.51 5.26 19.26
N LEU A 136 0.27 4.57 18.42
CA LEU A 136 1.39 3.73 18.85
C LEU A 136 2.75 4.41 18.63
N LEU A 137 2.93 5.13 17.51
CA LEU A 137 4.19 5.80 17.19
C LEU A 137 4.20 7.28 17.65
N HIS A 138 3.08 7.78 18.19
CA HIS A 138 2.92 9.18 18.61
C HIS A 138 3.33 10.20 17.53
N THR A 139 3.19 9.83 16.25
CA THR A 139 3.52 10.74 15.15
C THR A 139 2.63 11.98 15.21
N GLN A 140 3.26 13.15 15.18
CA GLN A 140 2.53 14.42 15.24
C GLN A 140 1.88 14.70 13.88
N PHE A 141 0.57 14.50 13.80
CA PHE A 141 -0.23 14.94 12.66
C PHE A 141 -0.73 16.36 12.91
N GLY A 142 -0.26 17.31 12.10
CA GLY A 142 -0.87 18.63 12.02
C GLY A 142 -2.30 18.56 11.48
N PRO A 143 -3.13 19.60 11.66
CA PRO A 143 -4.51 19.63 11.19
C PRO A 143 -4.64 19.40 9.68
N VAL A 144 -3.64 19.84 8.90
CA VAL A 144 -3.61 19.59 7.45
C VAL A 144 -3.35 18.13 7.11
N ASN A 145 -2.46 17.45 7.85
CA ASN A 145 -2.20 16.02 7.62
C ASN A 145 -3.40 15.16 8.01
N ILE A 146 -4.17 15.55 9.03
CA ILE A 146 -5.43 14.89 9.37
C ILE A 146 -6.41 15.03 8.21
N LEU A 147 -6.61 16.25 7.69
CA LEU A 147 -7.48 16.49 6.53
C LEU A 147 -7.01 15.68 5.31
N ALA A 148 -5.71 15.67 5.03
CA ALA A 148 -5.11 14.91 3.94
C ALA A 148 -5.38 13.40 4.07
N SER A 149 -5.16 12.83 5.26
CA SER A 149 -5.47 11.43 5.53
C SER A 149 -6.95 11.12 5.37
N CYS A 150 -7.85 12.00 5.83
CA CYS A 150 -9.29 11.86 5.62
C CYS A 150 -9.67 11.86 4.13
N LEU A 151 -9.05 12.73 3.32
CA LEU A 151 -9.28 12.76 1.87
C LEU A 151 -8.79 11.49 1.18
N ILE A 152 -7.64 10.94 1.58
CA ILE A 152 -7.11 9.68 1.03
C ILE A 152 -8.05 8.52 1.36
N VAL A 153 -8.51 8.42 2.60
CA VAL A 153 -9.49 7.41 3.01
C VAL A 153 -10.81 7.59 2.25
N LEU A 154 -11.30 8.82 2.09
CA LEU A 154 -12.50 9.08 1.31
C LEU A 154 -12.33 8.64 -0.16
N ALA A 155 -11.15 8.89 -0.74
CA ALA A 155 -10.86 8.49 -2.11
C ALA A 155 -10.87 6.96 -2.27
N THR A 156 -10.32 6.19 -1.31
CA THR A 156 -10.36 4.72 -1.36
C THR A 156 -11.79 4.20 -1.26
N PHE A 157 -12.62 4.75 -0.38
CA PHE A 157 -14.05 4.41 -0.30
C PHE A 157 -14.78 4.70 -1.62
N LEU A 158 -14.57 5.90 -2.20
CA LEU A 158 -15.18 6.27 -3.49
C LEU A 158 -14.74 5.37 -4.64
N GLN A 159 -13.52 4.83 -4.59
CA GLN A 159 -12.98 3.94 -5.62
C GLN A 159 -13.54 2.52 -5.53
N MET A 160 -13.99 2.11 -4.33
CA MET A 160 -14.56 0.79 -4.08
C MET A 160 -16.06 0.71 -4.29
N MET A 161 -16.78 1.84 -4.30
CA MET A 161 -18.18 1.86 -4.70
C MET A 161 -18.29 1.35 -6.14
N PRO A 162 -18.91 0.17 -6.37
CA PRO A 162 -19.04 -0.35 -7.72
C PRO A 162 -19.93 0.60 -8.53
N LEU A 163 -19.43 1.03 -9.70
CA LEU A 163 -20.18 1.82 -10.70
C LEU A 163 -21.51 1.16 -11.14
N GLN A 164 -21.78 -0.08 -10.70
CA GLN A 164 -23.03 -0.80 -10.94
C GLN A 164 -24.28 -0.08 -10.39
N ALA A 165 -24.14 0.76 -9.36
CA ALA A 165 -25.25 1.61 -8.89
C ALA A 165 -25.77 2.58 -9.97
N PHE A 166 -24.94 2.93 -10.96
CA PHE A 166 -25.33 3.78 -12.09
C PHE A 166 -25.72 2.99 -13.35
N SER A 167 -25.22 1.77 -13.52
CA SER A 167 -25.55 0.92 -14.69
C SER A 167 -26.99 0.39 -14.63
N HIS A 168 -27.48 0.00 -13.44
CA HIS A 168 -28.83 -0.56 -13.31
C HIS A 168 -29.95 0.46 -13.55
N ARG A 169 -29.65 1.77 -13.45
CA ARG A 169 -30.59 2.86 -13.79
C ARG A 169 -30.67 3.18 -15.28
N ARG A 170 -29.78 2.63 -16.11
CA ARG A 170 -29.74 2.89 -17.56
C ARG A 170 -30.39 1.79 -18.41
N SER A 171 -30.75 0.66 -17.82
CA SER A 171 -31.50 -0.41 -18.49
C SER A 171 -33.02 -0.33 -18.28
N LEU A 172 -33.51 0.71 -17.58
CA LEU A 172 -34.92 0.92 -17.26
C LEU A 172 -35.47 2.24 -17.83
N ASN A 173 -34.68 2.95 -18.65
CA ASN A 173 -35.07 4.14 -19.40
C ASN A 173 -34.78 3.94 -20.88
#